data_AF-A0A127SP54-F1
#
_entry.id   AF-A0A127SP54-F1
#
_cell.length_a   1.000
_cell.length_b   1.000
_cell.length_c   1.000
_cell.angle_alpha   90.00
_cell.angle_beta   90.00
_cell.angle_gamma   90.00
#
_symmetry.space_group_name_H-M   'P 1'
#
loop_
_entity.id
_entity.type
_entity.pdbx_description
1 polymer ?
#
loop_
_entity_poly.entity_id
_entity_poly.type
_entity_poly.pdbx_seq_one_letter_code
_entity_poly.pdbx_strand_id
1 'polypeptide(L)'
;TVNVTGGTYTKKQFLQGDISREYVTAMFADRFADFGMEREDATPKELSISGYLYFVADAEFNRLLEKYNLKEADYYDQEKPLGLALDRNIELDRRLEKYVTLDTLKGDGCVIEGLYYVEIDGYYRKDSRIDENGNKVVLYQSRDNESDIIELPYEESFAKYTLRSEKTIEEAPFFVSRSTPVAINMIYPYSMLESVVPEAALNQFRNTEYFLTSSNHTASFENLATVLTENGLSSRQLFDYAANAETNRNVVTIIRVFAYGFIV
;
A
#
# COMPACT_ATOMS: atom_id res chain seq x y z
N THR A 1 -12.49 -28.24 17.26
CA THR A 1 -11.04 -27.92 17.37
C THR A 1 -10.82 -26.58 16.71
N VAL A 2 -10.22 -25.61 17.39
CA VAL A 2 -9.99 -24.27 16.81
C VAL A 2 -8.75 -24.36 15.92
N ASN A 3 -8.93 -24.20 14.61
CA ASN A 3 -7.85 -24.30 13.61
C ASN A 3 -7.19 -22.94 13.32
N VAL A 4 -7.84 -21.83 13.70
CA VAL A 4 -7.27 -20.48 13.66
C VAL A 4 -6.25 -20.33 14.78
N THR A 5 -5.03 -19.92 14.44
CA THR A 5 -3.89 -19.82 15.36
C THR A 5 -3.51 -18.38 15.69
N GLY A 6 -4.06 -17.41 14.99
CA GLY A 6 -3.84 -15.99 15.23
C GLY A 6 -4.67 -15.12 14.29
N GLY A 7 -4.69 -13.82 14.58
CA GLY A 7 -5.39 -12.85 13.76
C GLY A 7 -4.86 -11.44 13.97
N THR A 8 -4.98 -10.63 12.92
CA THR A 8 -4.74 -9.19 12.95
C THR A 8 -5.71 -8.50 11.99
N TYR A 9 -5.72 -7.18 12.02
CA TYR A 9 -6.46 -6.35 11.09
C TYR A 9 -5.59 -5.19 10.61
N THR A 10 -5.87 -4.70 9.42
CA THR A 10 -5.23 -3.51 8.85
C THR A 10 -6.27 -2.59 8.21
N LYS A 11 -5.98 -1.30 8.20
CA LYS A 11 -6.48 -0.37 7.18
C LYS A 11 -5.36 -0.11 6.19
N LYS A 12 -5.68 -0.09 4.91
CA LYS A 12 -4.72 0.12 3.84
C LYS A 12 -5.26 1.12 2.84
N GLN A 13 -4.40 2.03 2.40
CA GLN A 13 -4.70 2.93 1.28
C GLN A 13 -3.48 3.04 0.37
N PHE A 14 -3.72 3.19 -0.93
CA PHE A 14 -2.65 3.48 -1.88
C PHE A 14 -2.01 4.84 -1.53
N LEU A 15 -0.70 4.84 -1.41
CA LEU A 15 0.12 6.01 -1.15
C LEU A 15 0.67 6.53 -2.48
N GLN A 16 0.46 7.81 -2.74
CA GLN A 16 1.19 8.58 -3.72
C GLN A 16 1.88 9.73 -3.01
N GLY A 17 3.10 10.06 -3.39
CA GLY A 17 3.83 11.15 -2.75
C GLY A 17 5.10 11.54 -3.47
N ASP A 18 5.85 12.40 -2.81
CA ASP A 18 7.16 12.89 -3.22
C ASP A 18 8.21 12.49 -2.17
N ILE A 19 9.42 12.11 -2.61
CA ILE A 19 10.55 11.74 -1.74
C ILE A 19 11.83 12.44 -2.22
N SER A 20 12.65 12.90 -1.28
CA SER A 20 13.95 13.50 -1.60
C SER A 20 14.91 12.47 -2.20
N ARG A 21 15.66 12.88 -3.22
CA ARG A 21 16.70 12.08 -3.90
C ARG A 21 17.79 11.59 -2.95
N GLU A 22 17.95 12.24 -1.79
CA GLU A 22 18.90 11.81 -0.77
C GLU A 22 18.55 10.44 -0.18
N TYR A 23 17.26 10.09 -0.09
CA TYR A 23 16.78 8.84 0.51
C TYR A 23 16.78 7.67 -0.47
N VAL A 24 16.70 7.92 -1.78
CA VAL A 24 16.50 6.85 -2.78
C VAL A 24 17.77 6.48 -3.53
N THR A 25 17.86 5.22 -3.97
CA THR A 25 19.01 4.71 -4.74
C THR A 25 19.12 5.40 -6.10
N ALA A 26 20.32 5.39 -6.70
CA ALA A 26 20.51 5.86 -8.06
C ALA A 26 19.66 5.05 -9.05
N MET A 27 19.57 3.74 -8.86
CA MET A 27 18.74 2.85 -9.68
C MET A 27 17.27 3.28 -9.69
N PHE A 28 16.71 3.60 -8.51
CA PHE A 28 15.34 4.11 -8.42
C PHE A 28 15.21 5.46 -9.14
N ALA A 29 16.08 6.41 -8.83
CA ALA A 29 16.04 7.74 -9.44
C ALA A 29 16.14 7.68 -10.98
N ASP A 30 17.06 6.87 -11.51
CA ASP A 30 17.30 6.74 -12.94
C ASP A 30 16.12 6.04 -13.65
N ARG A 31 15.45 5.08 -12.99
CA ARG A 31 14.28 4.40 -13.55
C ARG A 31 13.09 5.36 -13.74
N PHE A 32 12.94 6.36 -12.88
CA PHE A 32 11.86 7.36 -12.98
C PHE A 32 12.23 8.59 -13.81
N ALA A 33 13.52 8.82 -14.10
CA ALA A 33 13.97 9.85 -15.05
C ALA A 33 13.40 9.63 -16.47
N ASP A 34 13.18 8.38 -16.88
CA ASP A 34 12.65 8.02 -18.21
C ASP A 34 11.12 8.11 -18.33
N PHE A 35 10.37 8.19 -17.22
CA PHE A 35 8.90 8.09 -17.24
C PHE A 35 8.15 9.40 -17.52
N GLY A 36 8.85 10.49 -17.88
CA GLY A 36 8.21 11.80 -18.12
C GLY A 36 7.44 12.32 -16.90
N MET A 37 7.77 11.81 -15.72
CA MET A 37 7.18 12.13 -14.42
C MET A 37 8.13 13.02 -13.60
N GLU A 38 9.16 13.60 -14.24
CA GLU A 38 9.68 14.87 -13.74
C GLU A 38 8.57 15.89 -13.95
N ARG A 39 7.98 16.40 -12.85
CA ARG A 39 7.27 17.67 -12.95
C ARG A 39 8.30 18.66 -13.52
N GLU A 40 8.04 19.26 -14.68
CA GLU A 40 8.93 20.28 -15.26
C GLU A 40 9.23 21.44 -14.26
N ASP A 41 8.38 21.57 -13.24
CA ASP A 41 8.45 22.61 -12.21
C ASP A 41 8.95 22.10 -10.84
N ALA A 42 9.15 20.79 -10.65
CA ALA A 42 9.75 20.30 -9.40
C ALA A 42 11.25 20.59 -9.43
N THR A 43 11.72 21.31 -8.42
CA THR A 43 13.16 21.35 -8.13
C THR A 43 13.74 19.93 -8.23
N PRO A 44 14.88 19.70 -8.91
CA PRO A 44 15.45 18.39 -9.26
C PRO A 44 15.90 17.52 -8.07
N LYS A 45 15.37 17.78 -6.87
CA LYS A 45 15.64 17.11 -5.60
C LYS A 45 14.52 16.17 -5.15
N GLU A 46 13.29 16.33 -5.63
CA GLU A 46 12.16 15.48 -5.22
C GLU A 46 11.72 14.57 -6.37
N LEU A 47 11.45 13.31 -6.04
CA LEU A 47 11.06 12.26 -6.97
C LEU A 47 9.68 11.73 -6.58
N SER A 48 8.83 11.44 -7.57
CA SER A 48 7.54 10.79 -7.28
C SER A 48 7.78 9.38 -6.75
N ILE A 49 7.05 9.03 -5.69
CA ILE A 49 7.05 7.70 -5.09
C ILE A 49 5.61 7.22 -4.91
N SER A 50 5.43 5.90 -5.04
CA SER A 50 4.15 5.24 -4.80
C SER A 50 4.31 4.04 -3.87
N GLY A 51 3.23 3.70 -3.20
CA GLY A 51 3.25 2.71 -2.15
C GLY A 51 1.87 2.31 -1.64
N TYR A 52 1.86 1.63 -0.51
CA TYR A 52 0.67 1.56 0.34
C TYR A 52 1.02 2.02 1.75
N LEU A 53 0.09 2.76 2.34
CA LEU A 53 0.11 3.12 3.75
C LEU A 53 -0.79 2.14 4.51
N TYR A 54 -0.19 1.42 5.46
CA TYR A 54 -0.84 0.44 6.31
C TYR A 54 -0.93 0.96 7.75
N PHE A 55 -2.11 0.82 8.33
CA PHE A 55 -2.36 0.97 9.75
C PHE A 55 -2.74 -0.40 10.31
N VAL A 56 -1.84 -1.02 11.06
CA VAL A 56 -2.00 -2.38 11.58
C VAL A 56 -2.31 -2.34 13.08
N ALA A 57 -3.05 -3.33 13.58
CA ALA A 57 -3.29 -3.49 15.01
C ALA A 57 -2.02 -3.27 15.85
N ASP A 58 -2.10 -2.42 16.86
CA ASP A 58 -0.97 -1.97 17.69
C ASP A 58 -0.13 -3.14 18.24
N ALA A 59 -0.78 -4.21 18.69
CA ALA A 59 -0.09 -5.41 19.18
C ALA A 59 0.78 -6.07 18.11
N GLU A 60 0.36 -6.06 16.85
CA GLU A 60 1.14 -6.61 15.75
C GLU A 60 2.26 -5.64 15.33
N PHE A 61 2.01 -4.33 15.38
CA PHE A 61 3.07 -3.33 15.20
C PHE A 61 4.16 -3.48 16.28
N ASN A 62 3.78 -3.65 17.54
CA ASN A 62 4.70 -3.84 18.66
C ASN A 62 5.56 -5.10 18.51
N ARG A 63 5.03 -6.18 17.93
CA ARG A 63 5.83 -7.36 17.56
C ARG A 63 6.90 -7.05 16.52
N LEU A 64 6.61 -6.17 15.56
CA LEU A 64 7.63 -5.69 14.62
C LEU A 64 8.69 -4.86 15.35
N LEU A 65 8.28 -3.96 16.25
CA LEU A 65 9.22 -3.19 17.05
C LEU A 65 10.15 -4.08 17.87
N GLU A 66 9.60 -5.09 18.56
CA GLU A 66 10.37 -6.10 19.31
C GLU A 66 11.34 -6.86 18.40
N LYS A 67 10.86 -7.35 17.25
CA LYS A 67 11.67 -8.08 16.26
C LYS A 67 12.88 -7.27 15.79
N TYR A 68 12.73 -5.96 15.63
CA TYR A 68 13.79 -5.07 15.18
C TYR A 68 14.49 -4.30 16.31
N ASN A 69 14.18 -4.63 17.58
CA ASN A 69 14.75 -4.01 18.78
C ASN A 69 14.59 -2.47 18.81
N LEU A 70 13.37 -2.01 18.51
CA LEU A 70 12.97 -0.62 18.45
C LEU A 70 12.17 -0.22 19.70
N LYS A 71 12.22 1.05 20.08
CA LYS A 71 11.52 1.55 21.27
C LYS A 71 10.13 2.05 20.89
N GLU A 72 9.11 1.51 21.55
CA GLU A 72 7.71 1.88 21.33
C GLU A 72 7.45 3.39 21.43
N ALA A 73 8.01 4.07 22.44
CA ALA A 73 7.78 5.49 22.67
C ALA A 73 8.14 6.39 21.47
N ASP A 74 9.10 5.98 20.62
CA ASP A 74 9.52 6.76 19.46
C ASP A 74 8.47 6.70 18.32
N TYR A 75 7.61 5.67 18.30
CA TYR A 75 6.64 5.42 17.22
C TYR A 75 5.23 5.93 17.52
N TYR A 76 4.87 6.06 18.81
CA TYR A 76 3.55 6.52 19.26
C TYR A 76 3.54 8.00 19.69
N ASP A 77 4.52 8.80 19.23
CA ASP A 77 4.51 10.25 19.37
C ASP A 77 3.40 10.85 18.47
N GLN A 78 2.37 11.45 19.08
CA GLN A 78 1.23 12.02 18.36
C GLN A 78 1.57 13.27 17.53
N GLU A 79 2.65 13.97 17.87
CA GLU A 79 3.10 15.13 17.10
C GLU A 79 3.99 14.72 15.93
N LYS A 80 4.77 13.65 16.11
CA LYS A 80 5.74 13.16 15.12
C LYS A 80 5.73 11.64 15.02
N PRO A 81 4.62 11.04 14.56
CA PRO A 81 4.51 9.59 14.48
C PRO A 81 5.54 9.00 13.52
N LEU A 82 6.22 7.95 13.96
CA LEU A 82 7.10 7.15 13.10
C LEU A 82 6.39 5.88 12.63
N GLY A 83 6.67 5.51 11.38
CA GLY A 83 6.30 4.24 10.80
C GLY A 83 7.54 3.42 10.43
N LEU A 84 7.31 2.19 10.01
CA LEU A 84 8.32 1.34 9.38
C LEU A 84 8.19 1.45 7.86
N ALA A 85 9.33 1.64 7.19
CA ALA A 85 9.41 1.55 5.74
C ALA A 85 9.66 0.10 5.33
N LEU A 86 8.85 -0.48 4.48
CA LEU A 86 9.10 -1.79 3.86
C LEU A 86 9.54 -1.56 2.41
N ASP A 87 10.80 -1.89 2.14
CA ASP A 87 11.42 -1.82 0.82
C ASP A 87 11.61 -3.23 0.22
N ARG A 88 12.25 -3.32 -0.95
CA ARG A 88 12.51 -4.56 -1.68
C ARG A 88 11.22 -5.20 -2.19
N ASN A 89 10.27 -4.40 -2.66
CA ASN A 89 9.07 -4.88 -3.35
C ASN A 89 9.43 -5.55 -4.67
N ILE A 90 8.56 -6.44 -5.14
CA ILE A 90 8.74 -7.19 -6.37
C ILE A 90 7.87 -6.57 -7.45
N GLU A 91 8.49 -6.10 -8.53
CA GLU A 91 7.81 -5.50 -9.67
C GLU A 91 8.17 -6.23 -10.96
N LEU A 92 7.23 -6.30 -11.91
CA LEU A 92 7.52 -6.70 -13.28
C LEU A 92 8.22 -5.54 -14.00
N ASP A 93 9.52 -5.67 -14.24
CA ASP A 93 10.24 -4.79 -15.16
C ASP A 93 9.81 -5.13 -16.59
N ARG A 94 9.02 -4.24 -17.21
CA ARG A 94 8.53 -4.41 -18.58
C ARG A 94 9.63 -4.26 -19.65
N ARG A 95 10.72 -3.54 -19.37
CA ARG A 95 11.86 -3.41 -20.29
C ARG A 95 12.68 -4.69 -20.32
N LEU A 96 12.81 -5.34 -19.17
CA LEU A 96 13.54 -6.60 -19.01
C LEU A 96 12.64 -7.83 -19.11
N GLU A 97 11.32 -7.63 -19.26
CA GLU A 97 10.27 -8.65 -19.27
C GLU A 97 10.38 -9.66 -18.12
N LYS A 98 10.82 -9.21 -16.94
CA LYS A 98 11.07 -10.08 -15.79
C LYS A 98 10.73 -9.41 -14.47
N TYR A 99 10.40 -10.22 -13.47
CA TYR A 99 10.26 -9.73 -12.11
C TYR A 99 11.62 -9.36 -11.53
N VAL A 100 11.70 -8.18 -10.94
CA VAL A 100 12.88 -7.64 -10.27
C VAL A 100 12.52 -7.21 -8.85
N THR A 101 13.50 -7.25 -7.96
CA THR A 101 13.38 -6.62 -6.64
C THR A 101 13.75 -5.15 -6.77
N LEU A 102 12.85 -4.26 -6.37
CA LEU A 102 13.08 -2.83 -6.32
C LEU A 102 13.89 -2.47 -5.09
N ASP A 103 15.09 -1.95 -5.31
CA ASP A 103 15.94 -1.40 -4.26
C ASP A 103 15.71 0.11 -4.22
N THR A 104 14.73 0.56 -3.45
CA THR A 104 14.22 1.93 -3.51
C THR A 104 15.04 2.87 -2.64
N LEU A 105 15.26 2.51 -1.38
CA LEU A 105 15.92 3.34 -0.38
C LEU A 105 17.41 3.03 -0.26
N LYS A 106 18.23 4.06 -0.04
CA LYS A 106 19.68 3.92 0.19
C LYS A 106 20.05 3.35 1.56
N GLY A 107 19.13 3.38 2.51
CA GLY A 107 19.38 3.00 3.88
C GLY A 107 18.14 3.02 4.75
N ASP A 108 18.37 3.07 6.06
CA ASP A 108 17.32 3.22 7.05
C ASP A 108 16.75 4.64 7.02
N GLY A 109 15.43 4.71 7.03
CA GLY A 109 14.66 5.92 7.18
C GLY A 109 14.41 6.69 5.90
N CYS A 110 13.27 7.38 5.90
CA CYS A 110 12.82 8.21 4.80
C CYS A 110 11.79 9.23 5.29
N VAL A 111 11.65 10.31 4.52
CA VAL A 111 10.53 11.24 4.64
C VAL A 111 9.82 11.26 3.30
N ILE A 112 8.51 11.02 3.34
CA ILE A 112 7.65 11.04 2.15
C ILE A 112 6.57 12.09 2.39
N GLU A 113 6.44 13.03 1.46
CA GLU A 113 5.30 13.93 1.42
C GLU A 113 4.17 13.23 0.68
N GLY A 114 3.29 12.57 1.44
CA GLY A 114 2.11 11.89 0.95
C GLY A 114 1.09 12.88 0.40
N LEU A 115 0.35 12.44 -0.61
CA LEU A 115 -0.68 13.21 -1.31
C LEU A 115 -2.02 12.49 -1.17
N TYR A 116 -3.09 13.26 -0.97
CA TYR A 116 -4.45 12.76 -1.06
C TYR A 116 -5.33 13.73 -1.83
N TYR A 117 -6.33 13.18 -2.52
CA TYR A 117 -7.33 14.01 -3.19
C TYR A 117 -8.22 14.71 -2.17
N VAL A 118 -8.36 16.02 -2.31
CA VAL A 118 -9.24 16.82 -1.46
C VAL A 118 -10.68 16.31 -1.61
N GLU A 119 -11.33 15.99 -0.49
CA GLU A 119 -12.74 15.63 -0.50
C GLU A 119 -13.61 16.89 -0.57
N ILE A 120 -14.62 16.87 -1.43
CA ILE A 120 -15.65 17.91 -1.53
C ILE A 120 -16.96 17.31 -1.02
N ASP A 121 -17.57 17.96 -0.03
CA ASP A 121 -18.81 17.47 0.58
C ASP A 121 -19.93 17.32 -0.46
N GLY A 122 -20.60 16.16 -0.46
CA GLY A 122 -21.61 15.82 -1.45
C GLY A 122 -21.09 15.33 -2.81
N TYR A 123 -19.78 15.37 -3.08
CA TYR A 123 -19.19 14.93 -4.36
C TYR A 123 -18.28 13.70 -4.17
N TYR A 124 -17.96 13.05 -5.29
CA TYR A 124 -16.94 12.01 -5.36
C TYR A 124 -16.05 12.21 -6.58
N ARG A 125 -14.77 11.84 -6.47
CA ARG A 125 -13.82 11.95 -7.58
C ARG A 125 -14.23 11.00 -8.71
N LYS A 126 -14.43 11.56 -9.91
CA LYS A 126 -14.86 10.82 -11.10
C LYS A 126 -13.68 10.47 -12.00
N ASP A 127 -12.94 11.48 -12.47
CA ASP A 127 -11.83 11.31 -13.43
C ASP A 127 -10.92 12.54 -13.47
N SER A 128 -9.95 12.57 -14.37
CA SER A 128 -9.18 13.76 -14.74
C SER A 128 -9.15 13.95 -16.26
N ARG A 129 -9.12 15.21 -16.72
CA ARG A 129 -9.01 15.54 -18.15
C ARG A 129 -8.05 16.69 -18.39
N ILE A 130 -7.67 16.90 -19.65
CA ILE A 130 -7.01 18.12 -20.09
C ILE A 130 -8.11 19.10 -20.55
N ASP A 131 -8.06 20.33 -20.06
CA ASP A 131 -8.97 21.40 -20.44
C ASP A 131 -8.59 22.02 -21.81
N GLU A 132 -9.38 22.99 -22.27
CA GLU A 132 -9.16 23.65 -23.56
C GLU A 132 -7.85 24.47 -23.60
N ASN A 133 -7.30 24.80 -22.44
CA ASN A 133 -6.05 25.57 -22.29
C ASN A 133 -4.83 24.65 -22.16
N GLY A 134 -5.01 23.32 -22.19
CA GLY A 134 -3.93 22.34 -22.00
C GLY A 134 -3.61 22.02 -20.54
N ASN A 135 -4.39 22.52 -19.57
CA ASN A 135 -4.17 22.25 -18.16
C ASN A 135 -4.88 20.97 -17.74
N LYS A 136 -4.27 20.21 -16.82
CA LYS A 136 -4.91 19.06 -16.20
C LYS A 136 -5.89 19.53 -15.11
N VAL A 137 -7.10 18.99 -15.13
CA VAL A 137 -8.13 19.22 -14.12
C VAL A 137 -8.67 17.89 -13.59
N VAL A 138 -9.10 17.87 -12.33
CA VAL A 138 -9.76 16.74 -11.68
C VAL A 138 -11.25 17.02 -11.57
N LEU A 139 -12.05 16.02 -11.94
CA LEU A 139 -13.50 16.10 -11.99
C LEU A 139 -14.11 15.44 -10.75
N TYR A 140 -14.97 16.16 -10.06
CA TYR A 140 -15.77 15.69 -8.94
C TYR A 140 -17.24 15.72 -9.34
N GLN A 141 -17.93 14.58 -9.24
CA GLN A 141 -19.35 14.48 -9.58
C GLN A 141 -20.21 14.46 -8.31
N SER A 142 -21.33 15.17 -8.33
CA SER A 142 -22.29 15.14 -7.23
C SER A 142 -22.86 13.73 -7.06
N ARG A 143 -23.04 13.32 -5.80
CA ARG A 143 -23.67 12.05 -5.44
C ARG A 143 -25.17 12.03 -5.75
N ASP A 144 -25.80 13.19 -5.78
CA ASP A 144 -27.25 13.34 -5.96
C ASP A 144 -27.63 13.70 -7.41
N ASN A 145 -26.69 14.26 -8.18
CA ASN A 145 -26.93 14.68 -9.56
C ASN A 145 -25.71 14.42 -10.45
N GLU A 146 -25.80 13.42 -11.33
CA GLU A 146 -24.70 13.06 -12.23
C GLU A 146 -24.27 14.17 -13.21
N SER A 147 -25.16 15.13 -13.50
CA SER A 147 -24.84 16.25 -14.40
C SER A 147 -24.11 17.39 -13.70
N ASP A 148 -24.08 17.38 -12.37
CA ASP A 148 -23.37 18.38 -11.57
C ASP A 148 -21.92 17.93 -11.34
N ILE A 149 -21.00 18.65 -11.97
CA ILE A 149 -19.57 18.36 -11.97
C ILE A 149 -18.81 19.61 -11.55
N ILE A 150 -17.96 19.47 -10.54
CA ILE A 150 -16.96 20.45 -10.15
C ILE A 150 -15.63 20.06 -10.80
N GLU A 151 -14.97 21.03 -11.42
CA GLU A 151 -13.61 20.88 -11.94
C GLU A 151 -12.66 21.66 -11.04
N LEU A 152 -11.62 20.98 -10.52
CA LEU A 152 -10.55 21.63 -9.79
C LEU A 152 -9.25 21.54 -10.60
N PRO A 153 -8.42 22.60 -10.62
CA PRO A 153 -7.05 22.50 -11.12
C PRO A 153 -6.32 21.33 -10.48
N TYR A 154 -5.49 20.63 -11.25
CA TYR A 154 -4.81 19.43 -10.76
C TYR A 154 -4.01 19.71 -9.48
N GLU A 155 -3.23 20.79 -9.44
CA GLU A 155 -2.44 21.13 -8.24
C GLU A 155 -3.29 21.50 -7.02
N GLU A 156 -4.49 22.05 -7.21
CA GLU A 156 -5.42 22.37 -6.12
C GLU A 156 -6.24 21.16 -5.64
N SER A 157 -6.19 20.06 -6.40
CA SER A 157 -6.94 18.84 -6.09
C SER A 157 -6.27 17.96 -5.05
N PHE A 158 -5.05 18.29 -4.61
CA PHE A 158 -4.29 17.51 -3.66
C PHE A 158 -3.96 18.31 -2.41
N ALA A 159 -4.03 17.63 -1.28
CA ALA A 159 -3.44 18.09 -0.03
C ALA A 159 -2.30 17.14 0.38
N LYS A 160 -1.35 17.68 1.16
CA LYS A 160 -0.14 16.98 1.56
C LYS A 160 -0.18 16.57 3.03
N TYR A 161 0.52 15.49 3.36
CA TYR A 161 0.81 15.06 4.73
C TYR A 161 2.17 14.38 4.78
N THR A 162 2.89 14.52 5.89
CA THR A 162 4.24 13.98 6.01
C THR A 162 4.23 12.59 6.64
N LEU A 163 4.88 11.64 5.97
CA LEU A 163 5.19 10.31 6.48
C LEU A 163 6.69 10.23 6.80
N ARG A 164 7.02 9.56 7.91
CA ARG A 164 8.38 9.43 8.43
C ARG A 164 8.65 8.01 8.85
N SER A 165 9.82 7.52 8.48
CA SER A 165 10.39 6.30 9.02
C SER A 165 11.83 6.55 9.40
N GLU A 166 12.27 5.90 10.47
CA GLU A 166 13.70 5.79 10.82
C GLU A 166 14.23 4.37 10.64
N LYS A 167 13.36 3.43 10.25
CA LYS A 167 13.72 2.03 10.03
C LYS A 167 13.14 1.50 8.73
N THR A 168 14.05 1.00 7.89
CA THR A 168 13.70 0.21 6.72
C THR A 168 13.78 -1.28 7.07
N ILE A 169 12.72 -2.01 6.75
CA ILE A 169 12.61 -3.45 6.86
C ILE A 169 12.50 -4.04 5.45
N GLU A 170 12.97 -5.27 5.27
CA GLU A 170 13.01 -5.93 3.95
C GLU A 170 12.13 -7.19 3.88
N GLU A 171 11.81 -7.73 5.05
CA GLU A 171 10.95 -8.89 5.22
C GLU A 171 9.52 -8.40 5.40
N ALA A 172 8.67 -8.71 4.42
CA ALA A 172 7.27 -8.33 4.48
C ALA A 172 6.54 -9.11 5.59
N PRO A 173 5.85 -8.41 6.51
CA PRO A 173 4.91 -9.06 7.41
C PRO A 173 3.82 -9.78 6.63
N PHE A 174 3.19 -10.80 7.23
CA PHE A 174 2.22 -11.65 6.54
C PHE A 174 0.97 -10.91 6.03
N PHE A 175 0.68 -9.73 6.59
CA PHE A 175 -0.42 -8.84 6.18
C PHE A 175 -0.05 -7.87 5.05
N VAL A 176 1.20 -7.92 4.54
CA VAL A 176 1.67 -7.08 3.43
C VAL A 176 2.08 -7.94 2.23
N SER A 177 1.53 -7.63 1.05
CA SER A 177 1.91 -8.30 -0.19
C SER A 177 3.12 -7.63 -0.83
N ARG A 178 4.18 -8.42 -1.10
CA ARG A 178 5.39 -7.95 -1.83
C ARG A 178 5.20 -7.82 -3.33
N SER A 179 4.21 -8.50 -3.90
CA SER A 179 3.95 -8.49 -5.34
C SER A 179 2.98 -7.37 -5.70
N THR A 180 3.25 -6.18 -5.19
CA THR A 180 2.53 -4.96 -5.52
C THR A 180 3.44 -4.11 -6.42
N PRO A 181 2.96 -3.54 -7.54
CA PRO A 181 3.77 -2.75 -8.45
C PRO A 181 4.00 -1.34 -7.87
N VAL A 182 4.56 -1.28 -6.65
CA VAL A 182 4.78 -0.05 -5.90
C VAL A 182 6.18 -0.04 -5.32
N ALA A 183 6.73 1.16 -5.13
CA ALA A 183 8.12 1.31 -4.71
C ALA A 183 8.32 0.89 -3.24
N ILE A 184 7.43 1.33 -2.35
CA ILE A 184 7.60 1.20 -0.90
C ILE A 184 6.27 0.94 -0.21
N ASN A 185 6.28 0.32 0.97
CA ASN A 185 5.11 0.33 1.85
C ASN A 185 5.46 1.02 3.17
N MET A 186 4.53 1.81 3.72
CA MET A 186 4.68 2.45 5.02
C MET A 186 3.74 1.76 6.00
N ILE A 187 4.24 1.38 7.18
CA ILE A 187 3.48 0.64 8.18
C ILE A 187 3.49 1.44 9.48
N TYR A 188 2.30 1.75 9.98
CA TYR A 188 2.06 2.47 11.23
C TYR A 188 1.15 1.65 12.15
N PRO A 189 1.21 1.88 13.48
CA PRO A 189 0.23 1.34 14.41
C PRO A 189 -1.14 2.01 14.19
N TYR A 190 -2.21 1.26 14.38
CA TYR A 190 -3.57 1.69 14.08
C TYR A 190 -4.01 2.90 14.93
N SER A 191 -3.62 2.94 16.20
CA SER A 191 -3.95 4.08 17.08
C SER A 191 -3.35 5.41 16.62
N MET A 192 -2.35 5.40 15.75
CA MET A 192 -1.71 6.61 15.22
C MET A 192 -2.34 7.09 13.91
N LEU A 193 -3.40 6.45 13.42
CA LEU A 193 -4.05 6.79 12.15
C LEU A 193 -4.48 8.27 12.08
N GLU A 194 -5.12 8.79 13.13
CA GLU A 194 -5.58 10.19 13.17
C GLU A 194 -4.45 11.20 13.40
N SER A 195 -3.28 10.74 13.89
CA SER A 195 -2.07 11.57 14.03
C SER A 195 -1.24 11.62 12.74
N VAL A 196 -1.29 10.56 11.93
CA VAL A 196 -0.53 10.44 10.68
C VAL A 196 -1.31 11.00 9.50
N VAL A 197 -2.62 10.75 9.46
CA VAL A 197 -3.49 11.10 8.33
C VAL A 197 -4.38 12.27 8.73
N PRO A 198 -4.40 13.37 7.98
CA PRO A 198 -5.30 14.50 8.24
C PRO A 198 -6.77 14.07 8.25
N GLU A 199 -7.60 14.75 9.05
CA GLU A 199 -9.03 14.45 9.19
C GLU A 199 -9.75 14.33 7.82
N ALA A 200 -9.45 15.25 6.91
CA ALA A 200 -10.03 15.28 5.56
C ALA A 200 -9.64 14.07 4.67
N ALA A 201 -8.61 13.31 5.04
CA ALA A 201 -8.16 12.12 4.32
C ALA A 201 -8.57 10.80 4.99
N LEU A 202 -9.07 10.82 6.23
CA LEU A 202 -9.45 9.62 7.00
C LEU A 202 -10.49 8.77 6.30
N ASN A 203 -11.38 9.41 5.54
CA ASN A 203 -12.40 8.78 4.72
C ASN A 203 -11.83 7.87 3.61
N GLN A 204 -10.55 7.96 3.27
CA GLN A 204 -9.91 7.03 2.34
C GLN A 204 -9.58 5.69 3.00
N PHE A 205 -9.55 5.63 4.34
CA PHE A 205 -9.23 4.44 5.12
C PHE A 205 -10.48 3.73 5.67
N ARG A 206 -11.63 3.79 4.98
CA ARG A 206 -12.90 3.21 5.46
C ARG A 206 -12.85 1.69 5.64
N ASN A 207 -12.17 0.99 4.75
CA ASN A 207 -12.15 -0.47 4.72
C ASN A 207 -11.12 -1.04 5.70
N THR A 208 -11.52 -2.10 6.41
CA THR A 208 -10.65 -2.85 7.32
C THR A 208 -10.48 -4.26 6.78
N GLU A 209 -9.25 -4.68 6.54
CA GLU A 209 -8.88 -6.03 6.11
C GLU A 209 -8.54 -6.86 7.35
N TYR A 210 -9.09 -8.07 7.46
CA TYR A 210 -8.79 -9.01 8.55
C TYR A 210 -7.94 -10.16 8.02
N PHE A 211 -6.86 -10.47 8.73
CA PHE A 211 -5.94 -11.54 8.35
C PHE A 211 -5.90 -12.57 9.47
N LEU A 212 -6.00 -13.85 9.10
CA LEU A 212 -6.02 -14.96 10.04
C LEU A 212 -4.94 -15.96 9.65
N THR A 213 -4.20 -16.44 10.65
CA THR A 213 -3.30 -17.58 10.48
C THR A 213 -4.02 -18.86 10.92
N SER A 214 -3.69 -19.98 10.27
CA SER A 214 -4.36 -21.25 10.49
C SER A 214 -3.38 -22.41 10.43
N SER A 215 -3.59 -23.42 11.29
CA SER A 215 -2.89 -24.71 11.19
C SER A 215 -3.53 -25.63 10.14
N ASN A 216 -4.78 -25.36 9.75
CA ASN A 216 -5.50 -26.05 8.69
C ASN A 216 -6.39 -25.03 7.95
N HIS A 217 -5.91 -24.50 6.83
CA HIS A 217 -6.57 -23.39 6.14
C HIS A 217 -7.95 -23.78 5.58
N THR A 218 -8.08 -24.97 4.99
CA THR A 218 -9.36 -25.47 4.46
C THR A 218 -10.43 -25.55 5.53
N ALA A 219 -10.13 -26.20 6.66
CA ALA A 219 -11.10 -26.34 7.74
C ALA A 219 -11.41 -24.99 8.41
N SER A 220 -10.44 -24.08 8.53
CA SER A 220 -10.69 -22.72 9.02
C SER A 220 -11.58 -21.92 8.06
N PHE A 221 -11.37 -22.02 6.75
CA PHE A 221 -12.19 -21.34 5.74
C PHE A 221 -13.64 -21.81 5.78
N GLU A 222 -13.89 -23.12 5.79
CA GLU A 222 -15.23 -23.70 5.86
C GLU A 222 -15.97 -23.28 7.14
N ASN A 223 -15.27 -23.32 8.29
CA ASN A 223 -15.83 -22.89 9.56
C ASN A 223 -16.16 -21.39 9.55
N LEU A 224 -15.27 -20.54 9.05
CA LEU A 224 -15.50 -19.10 8.96
C LEU A 224 -16.64 -18.75 8.01
N ALA A 225 -16.72 -19.41 6.84
CA ALA A 225 -17.81 -19.21 5.90
C ALA A 225 -19.17 -19.56 6.53
N THR A 226 -19.21 -20.64 7.32
CA THR A 226 -20.41 -21.07 8.06
C THR A 226 -20.79 -20.02 9.10
N VAL A 227 -19.85 -19.63 9.98
CA VAL A 227 -20.09 -18.63 11.03
C VAL A 227 -20.56 -17.30 10.45
N LEU A 228 -19.95 -16.81 9.36
CA LEU A 228 -20.39 -15.58 8.69
C LEU A 228 -21.84 -15.71 8.21
N THR A 229 -22.16 -16.80 7.52
CA THR A 229 -23.51 -17.04 6.98
C THR A 229 -24.56 -17.14 8.07
N GLU A 230 -24.27 -17.86 9.15
CA GLU A 230 -25.16 -18.01 10.32
C GLU A 230 -25.42 -16.66 11.03
N ASN A 231 -24.46 -15.73 10.97
CA ASN A 231 -24.59 -14.38 11.51
C ASN A 231 -25.13 -13.36 10.49
N GLY A 232 -25.63 -13.81 9.34
CA GLY A 232 -26.19 -12.94 8.30
C GLY A 232 -25.14 -12.10 7.55
N LEU A 233 -23.85 -12.45 7.67
CA LEU A 233 -22.74 -11.80 6.98
C LEU A 233 -22.39 -12.54 5.69
N SER A 234 -21.93 -11.79 4.69
CA SER A 234 -21.49 -12.38 3.43
C SER A 234 -20.13 -13.06 3.56
N SER A 235 -20.04 -14.33 3.17
CA SER A 235 -18.77 -15.05 3.01
C SER A 235 -18.05 -14.74 1.69
N ARG A 236 -18.62 -13.91 0.81
CA ARG A 236 -18.05 -13.60 -0.52
C ARG A 236 -16.68 -12.92 -0.46
N GLN A 237 -16.43 -12.16 0.60
CA GLN A 237 -15.16 -11.46 0.83
C GLN A 237 -14.13 -12.34 1.55
N LEU A 238 -14.49 -13.56 1.96
CA LEU A 238 -13.55 -14.50 2.56
C LEU A 238 -12.65 -15.09 1.48
N PHE A 239 -11.34 -15.05 1.69
CA PHE A 239 -10.34 -15.52 0.73
C PHE A 239 -9.35 -16.49 1.37
N ASP A 240 -9.26 -17.70 0.85
CA ASP A 240 -8.24 -18.68 1.26
C ASP A 240 -6.93 -18.42 0.53
N TYR A 241 -6.08 -17.59 1.15
CA TYR A 241 -4.77 -17.25 0.60
C TYR A 241 -3.85 -18.47 0.47
N ALA A 242 -3.95 -19.44 1.38
CA ALA A 242 -3.10 -20.63 1.37
C ALA A 242 -3.45 -21.53 0.19
N ALA A 243 -4.75 -21.79 -0.07
CA ALA A 243 -5.19 -22.55 -1.23
C ALA A 243 -4.76 -21.90 -2.56
N ASN A 244 -4.81 -20.57 -2.66
CA ASN A 244 -4.32 -19.84 -3.83
C ASN A 244 -2.79 -19.97 -3.98
N ALA A 245 -2.04 -19.87 -2.88
CA ALA A 245 -0.59 -20.04 -2.89
C ALA A 245 -0.17 -21.47 -3.28
N GLU A 246 -0.88 -22.49 -2.81
CA GLU A 246 -0.68 -23.90 -3.21
C GLU A 246 -0.93 -24.09 -4.70
N THR A 247 -2.03 -23.53 -5.22
CA THR A 247 -2.36 -23.56 -6.65
C THR A 247 -1.25 -22.92 -7.48
N ASN A 248 -0.77 -21.74 -7.09
CA ASN A 248 0.32 -21.04 -7.79
C ASN A 248 1.63 -21.85 -7.77
N ARG A 249 1.98 -22.47 -6.64
CA ARG A 249 3.17 -23.34 -6.52
C ARG A 249 3.05 -24.58 -7.41
N ASN A 250 1.85 -25.16 -7.52
CA ASN A 250 1.60 -26.30 -8.38
C ASN A 250 1.80 -25.93 -9.86
N VAL A 251 1.28 -24.79 -10.31
CA VAL A 251 1.50 -24.28 -11.67
C VAL A 251 3.00 -24.08 -11.96
N VAL A 252 3.74 -23.42 -11.06
CA VAL A 252 5.19 -23.24 -11.22
C VAL A 252 5.93 -24.58 -11.29
N THR A 253 5.52 -25.55 -10.47
CA THR A 253 6.09 -26.90 -10.49
C THR A 253 5.84 -27.60 -11.82
N ILE A 254 4.61 -27.54 -12.34
CA ILE A 254 4.24 -28.09 -13.65
C ILE A 254 5.07 -27.46 -14.76
N ILE A 255 5.19 -26.12 -14.78
CA ILE A 255 6.02 -25.40 -15.77
C ILE A 255 7.48 -25.86 -15.68
N ARG A 256 8.05 -26.01 -14.48
CA ARG A 256 9.42 -26.51 -14.31
C ARG A 256 9.57 -27.92 -14.86
N VAL A 257 8.68 -28.85 -14.52
CA VAL A 257 8.73 -30.24 -15.02
C VAL A 257 8.68 -30.27 -16.55
N PHE A 258 7.81 -29.48 -17.17
CA PHE A 258 7.76 -29.40 -18.64
C PHE A 258 8.98 -28.69 -19.23
N ALA A 259 9.45 -27.58 -18.66
CA ALA A 259 10.64 -26.89 -19.16
C ALA A 259 11.89 -27.77 -19.09
N TYR A 260 12.05 -28.59 -18.05
CA TYR A 260 13.18 -29.51 -17.91
C TYR A 260 13.02 -30.80 -18.72
N GLY A 261 11.78 -31.26 -18.96
CA GLY A 261 11.49 -32.48 -19.72
C GLY A 261 11.54 -32.34 -21.24
N PHE A 262 11.57 -31.11 -21.77
CA PHE A 262 11.61 -30.81 -23.21
C PHE A 262 12.97 -30.24 -23.70
N ILE A 263 13.98 -30.14 -22.83
CA ILE A 263 15.36 -29.91 -23.26
C ILE A 263 15.97 -31.27 -23.61
N VAL A 264 15.98 -31.59 -24.91
CA VAL A 264 16.72 -32.72 -25.51
C VAL A 264 17.81 -32.15 -26.42
#